data_AF-A0A1V6C198-F1
#
_entry.id   AF-A0A1V6C198-F1
#
_cell.length_a   1.000
_cell.length_b   1.000
_cell.length_c   1.000
_cell.angle_alpha   90.00
_cell.angle_beta   90.00
_cell.angle_gamma   90.00
#
_symmetry.space_group_name_H-M   'P 1'
#
loop_
_entity.id
_entity.type
_entity.pdbx_description
1 polymer ?
#
loop_
_entity_poly.entity_id
_entity_poly.type
_entity_poly.pdbx_seq_one_letter_code
_entity_poly.pdbx_strand_id
1 'polypeptide(L)'
;MKHLSIVFALLISLFWTGCTSHHDTVDVVTPEFFVEELNTWDFTVNDALNALLQALEVEANDPTINKVLDLIEGYLNKEIRGVAISYRTLDPFGNPVLGTGAFFYPRDLKPRGIVEVPPIAHLDRNASAAIYVGEKRFFEEAFPCMLNYIAINPDLLGVFYTQDMPRPFLHDANSGLVAYHMRKAVEEYLLITENYRLGKTSSVMGYSLGGASAMSIAKYYTTHSTGITVDQLFTGGGVYDGLEAFKAYARTEKSDYLAIPSVIIAMDTFYDLNLDYSKIFTNGMENSVNSPDPALGGDGYAYWFDGTHGSGSIYRRWGSDLRNYMHEDFFLQEPRGEFLKLQECMELNSLVYNWTPSRRLDIHLIHSGEDNLIPVDCADLLYKVYREKGCSIQYIRTTGDHYQAGSEFMLTAILYLLLK
;
A
#
# COMPACT_ATOMS: atom_id res chain seq x y z
N MET A 1 73.22 -34.76 -24.13
CA MET A 1 72.97 -33.31 -24.26
C MET A 1 71.69 -33.04 -25.06
N LYS A 2 70.51 -33.30 -24.48
CA LYS A 2 69.19 -33.06 -25.13
C LYS A 2 68.04 -32.88 -24.11
N HIS A 3 68.34 -32.41 -22.90
CA HIS A 3 67.32 -32.20 -21.85
C HIS A 3 67.39 -30.85 -21.13
N LEU A 4 68.08 -29.85 -21.70
CA LEU A 4 68.18 -28.51 -21.09
C LEU A 4 67.49 -27.38 -21.89
N SER A 5 66.75 -27.71 -22.96
CA SER A 5 66.16 -26.71 -23.87
C SER A 5 64.63 -26.63 -23.83
N ILE A 6 63.96 -27.47 -23.04
CA ILE A 6 62.48 -27.51 -22.96
C ILE A 6 61.94 -26.69 -21.77
N VAL A 7 62.76 -26.43 -20.75
CA VAL A 7 62.31 -25.67 -19.56
C VAL A 7 62.35 -24.15 -19.78
N PHE A 8 63.11 -23.65 -20.76
CA PHE A 8 63.21 -22.20 -21.02
C PHE A 8 62.10 -21.66 -21.94
N ALA A 9 61.42 -22.52 -22.70
CA ALA A 9 60.33 -22.12 -23.60
C ALA A 9 58.97 -21.99 -22.89
N LEU A 10 58.81 -22.58 -21.69
CA LEU A 10 57.57 -22.55 -20.90
C LEU A 10 57.52 -21.41 -19.87
N LEU A 11 58.61 -20.67 -19.68
CA LEU A 11 58.71 -19.56 -18.71
C LEU A 11 58.62 -18.16 -19.35
N ILE A 12 58.57 -18.06 -20.68
CA ILE A 12 58.51 -16.78 -21.40
C ILE A 12 57.10 -16.47 -21.94
N SER A 13 56.16 -17.43 -21.93
CA SER A 13 54.76 -17.19 -22.33
C SER A 13 53.87 -16.61 -21.21
N LEU A 14 54.44 -16.29 -20.05
CA LEU A 14 53.69 -15.85 -18.86
C LEU A 14 53.82 -14.35 -18.54
N PHE A 15 54.49 -13.57 -19.38
CA PHE A 15 54.61 -12.13 -19.18
C PHE A 15 54.44 -11.38 -20.49
N TRP A 16 53.40 -10.53 -20.51
CA TRP A 16 52.98 -9.53 -21.52
C TRP A 16 51.68 -9.92 -22.25
N THR A 17 50.53 -9.68 -21.62
CA THR A 17 49.71 -8.45 -21.68
C THR A 17 49.03 -8.22 -23.03
N GLY A 18 47.71 -8.28 -23.01
CA GLY A 18 46.84 -7.76 -24.06
C GLY A 18 45.40 -7.95 -23.67
N CYS A 19 44.88 -7.02 -22.87
CA CYS A 19 43.47 -6.92 -22.49
C CYS A 19 42.55 -7.20 -23.68
N THR A 20 41.75 -8.26 -23.60
CA THR A 20 40.43 -8.27 -24.21
C THR A 20 39.46 -8.56 -23.08
N SER A 21 38.95 -7.48 -22.54
CA SER A 21 37.71 -7.51 -21.79
C SER A 21 36.61 -7.99 -22.73
N HIS A 22 36.25 -9.26 -22.66
CA HIS A 22 34.82 -9.57 -22.57
C HIS A 22 34.45 -9.12 -21.14
N HIS A 23 34.18 -7.85 -20.81
CA HIS A 23 32.97 -7.13 -21.20
C HIS A 23 32.05 -8.02 -22.03
N ASP A 24 31.55 -9.09 -21.39
CA ASP A 24 30.14 -9.38 -21.56
C ASP A 24 29.46 -8.03 -21.31
N THR A 25 29.10 -7.37 -22.40
CA THR A 25 28.20 -6.24 -22.36
C THR A 25 27.02 -6.74 -21.56
N VAL A 26 26.86 -6.24 -20.33
CA VAL A 26 25.55 -6.26 -19.67
C VAL A 26 24.62 -5.73 -20.73
N ASP A 27 23.70 -6.57 -21.22
CA ASP A 27 22.68 -6.13 -22.16
C ASP A 27 22.18 -4.79 -21.65
N VAL A 28 22.25 -3.75 -22.48
CA VAL A 28 21.81 -2.41 -22.06
C VAL A 28 20.36 -2.56 -21.60
N VAL A 29 20.16 -2.62 -20.29
CA VAL A 29 18.84 -2.80 -19.69
C VAL A 29 18.11 -1.50 -19.96
N THR A 30 17.22 -1.54 -20.94
CA THR A 30 16.32 -0.43 -21.20
C THR A 30 15.13 -0.62 -20.28
N PRO A 31 14.97 0.20 -19.23
CA PRO A 31 13.88 0.01 -18.28
C PRO A 31 12.54 0.22 -18.98
N GLU A 32 11.60 -0.70 -18.77
CA GLU A 32 10.23 -0.61 -19.27
C GLU A 32 9.35 0.17 -18.30
N PHE A 33 9.58 0.00 -16.99
CA PHE A 33 8.75 0.55 -15.92
C PHE A 33 9.44 1.71 -15.20
N PHE A 34 10.69 1.53 -14.77
CA PHE A 34 11.46 2.54 -14.05
C PHE A 34 11.71 3.77 -14.94
N VAL A 35 11.42 4.96 -14.40
CA VAL A 35 11.60 6.23 -15.12
C VAL A 35 12.70 7.05 -14.47
N GLU A 36 12.57 7.38 -13.18
CA GLU A 36 13.57 8.20 -12.50
C GLU A 36 13.68 7.89 -11.01
N GLU A 37 14.87 8.14 -10.46
CA GLU A 37 15.11 8.25 -9.03
C GLU A 37 14.75 9.67 -8.58
N LEU A 38 13.78 9.79 -7.68
CA LEU A 38 13.30 11.07 -7.18
C LEU A 38 14.14 11.57 -6.00
N ASN A 39 14.38 10.67 -5.03
CA ASN A 39 15.15 10.96 -3.83
C ASN A 39 15.73 9.67 -3.24
N THR A 40 16.80 9.80 -2.46
CA THR A 40 17.39 8.72 -1.68
C THR A 40 17.64 9.17 -0.24
N TRP A 41 17.48 8.26 0.70
CA TRP A 41 17.77 8.49 2.10
C TRP A 41 18.41 7.26 2.74
N ASP A 42 19.63 7.42 3.24
CA ASP A 42 20.33 6.40 4.03
C ASP A 42 20.10 6.65 5.52
N PHE A 43 19.75 5.59 6.26
CA PHE A 43 19.49 5.61 7.70
C PHE A 43 19.78 4.23 8.31
N THR A 44 19.78 4.12 9.63
CA THR A 44 20.00 2.84 10.32
C THR A 44 18.67 2.20 10.76
N VAL A 45 18.69 0.89 11.04
CA VAL A 45 17.55 0.23 11.70
C VAL A 45 17.13 0.96 12.98
N ASN A 46 18.10 1.42 13.78
CA ASN A 46 17.83 2.18 15.00
C ASN A 46 17.06 3.48 14.73
N ASP A 47 17.41 4.22 13.67
CA ASP A 47 16.70 5.45 13.29
C ASP A 47 15.23 5.16 12.95
N ALA A 48 14.99 4.11 12.16
CA ALA A 48 13.64 3.69 11.78
C ALA A 48 12.82 3.18 12.96
N LEU A 49 13.43 2.40 13.85
CA LEU A 49 12.78 1.90 15.05
C LEU A 49 12.35 3.06 15.97
N ASN A 50 13.23 4.03 16.19
CA ASN A 50 12.90 5.19 17.02
C ASN A 50 11.77 6.02 16.40
N ALA A 51 11.79 6.21 15.07
CA ALA A 51 10.71 6.89 14.37
C ALA A 51 9.38 6.13 14.49
N LEU A 52 9.39 4.80 14.36
CA LEU A 52 8.18 3.99 14.48
C LEU A 52 7.62 4.00 15.91
N LEU A 53 8.47 3.84 16.93
CA LEU A 53 8.03 3.89 18.33
C LEU A 53 7.40 5.24 18.69
N GLN A 54 7.96 6.32 18.14
CA GLN A 54 7.39 7.66 18.27
C GLN A 54 6.00 7.75 17.60
N ALA A 55 5.86 7.22 16.38
CA ALA A 55 4.61 7.27 15.62
C ALA A 55 3.49 6.43 16.27
N LEU A 56 3.84 5.30 16.90
CA LEU A 56 2.87 4.44 17.58
C LEU A 56 2.50 4.91 18.99
N GLU A 57 3.13 5.99 19.50
CA GLU A 57 2.96 6.48 20.87
C GLU A 57 3.16 5.40 21.95
N VAL A 58 3.97 4.38 21.67
CA VAL A 58 4.21 3.25 22.59
C VAL A 58 5.35 3.59 23.55
N GLU A 59 5.09 3.50 24.85
CA GLU A 59 6.15 3.58 25.85
C GLU A 59 7.06 2.35 25.76
N ALA A 60 8.39 2.55 25.77
CA ALA A 60 9.40 1.50 25.62
C ALA A 60 9.37 0.37 26.68
N ASN A 61 8.48 0.44 27.66
CA ASN A 61 8.34 -0.53 28.74
C ASN A 61 7.36 -1.68 28.41
N ASP A 62 6.75 -1.72 27.22
CA ASP A 62 5.89 -2.83 26.81
C ASP A 62 6.70 -4.15 26.66
N PRO A 63 6.32 -5.25 27.33
CA PRO A 63 7.04 -6.53 27.27
C PRO A 63 7.16 -7.14 25.86
N THR A 64 6.22 -6.86 24.96
CA THR A 64 6.24 -7.31 23.57
C THR A 64 7.25 -6.49 22.77
N ILE A 65 7.31 -5.18 22.99
CA ILE A 65 8.33 -4.31 22.40
C ILE A 65 9.71 -4.75 22.85
N ASN A 66 9.91 -5.02 24.15
CA ASN A 66 11.20 -5.52 24.65
C ASN A 66 11.63 -6.82 23.95
N LYS A 67 10.71 -7.76 23.71
CA LYS A 67 11.02 -8.97 22.93
C LYS A 67 11.42 -8.65 21.49
N VAL A 68 10.74 -7.70 20.85
CA VAL A 68 11.12 -7.25 19.50
C VAL A 68 12.52 -6.66 19.56
N LEU A 69 12.79 -5.72 20.47
CA LEU A 69 14.11 -5.11 20.67
C LEU A 69 15.22 -6.15 20.92
N ASP A 70 14.97 -7.15 21.76
CA ASP A 70 15.92 -8.24 22.04
C ASP A 70 16.24 -9.07 20.79
N LEU A 71 15.23 -9.34 19.96
CA LEU A 71 15.42 -10.03 18.67
C LEU A 71 16.16 -9.16 17.64
N ILE A 72 16.14 -7.85 17.87
CA ILE A 72 16.56 -6.79 16.95
C ILE A 72 17.96 -6.21 17.25
N GLU A 73 18.44 -6.37 18.48
CA GLU A 73 19.62 -5.69 19.03
C GLU A 73 20.88 -5.85 18.16
N GLY A 74 21.14 -7.06 17.66
CA GLY A 74 22.33 -7.38 16.88
C GLY A 74 22.39 -6.72 15.49
N TYR A 75 21.32 -6.06 15.04
CA TYR A 75 21.25 -5.42 13.72
C TYR A 75 20.83 -3.95 13.74
N LEU A 76 20.73 -3.32 14.91
CA LEU A 76 20.33 -1.91 15.06
C LEU A 76 21.19 -0.94 14.23
N ASN A 77 22.47 -1.24 14.04
CA ASN A 77 23.40 -0.40 13.27
C ASN A 77 23.44 -0.73 11.77
N LYS A 78 22.62 -1.67 11.28
CA LYS A 78 22.57 -1.97 9.84
C LYS A 78 22.02 -0.77 9.08
N GLU A 79 22.70 -0.42 7.99
CA GLU A 79 22.27 0.65 7.09
C GLU A 79 21.17 0.17 6.13
N ILE A 80 20.15 1.01 5.98
CA ILE A 80 19.03 0.88 5.06
C ILE A 80 19.10 2.06 4.10
N ARG A 81 18.79 1.82 2.83
CA ARG A 81 18.53 2.87 1.85
C ARG A 81 17.05 2.88 1.50
N GLY A 82 16.40 4.02 1.70
CA GLY A 82 15.12 4.35 1.08
C GLY A 82 15.36 5.05 -0.26
N VAL A 83 14.60 4.66 -1.27
CA VAL A 83 14.63 5.26 -2.61
C VAL A 83 13.21 5.56 -3.04
N ALA A 84 12.92 6.83 -3.32
CA ALA A 84 11.70 7.25 -3.99
C ALA A 84 11.92 7.20 -5.50
N ILE A 85 10.97 6.62 -6.24
CA ILE A 85 11.06 6.48 -7.69
C ILE A 85 9.74 6.88 -8.36
N SER A 86 9.82 7.26 -9.63
CA SER A 86 8.68 7.30 -10.53
C SER A 86 8.72 6.13 -11.52
N TYR A 87 7.54 5.67 -11.94
CA TYR A 87 7.41 4.54 -12.85
C TYR A 87 6.20 4.67 -13.78
N ARG A 88 6.31 4.05 -14.95
CA ARG A 88 5.22 3.98 -15.93
C ARG A 88 4.12 3.05 -15.42
N THR A 89 2.88 3.53 -15.46
CA THR A 89 1.70 2.72 -15.15
C THR A 89 0.48 3.26 -15.90
N LEU A 90 -0.70 2.73 -15.58
CA LEU A 90 -1.97 3.15 -16.16
C LEU A 90 -2.90 3.68 -15.07
N ASP A 91 -3.67 4.72 -15.41
CA ASP A 91 -4.80 5.18 -14.61
C ASP A 91 -6.00 4.20 -14.72
N PRO A 92 -7.08 4.39 -13.95
CA PRO A 92 -8.27 3.54 -14.06
C PRO A 92 -8.96 3.54 -15.44
N PHE A 93 -8.73 4.56 -16.27
CA PHE A 93 -9.24 4.63 -17.65
C PHE A 93 -8.32 3.90 -18.66
N GLY A 94 -7.16 3.41 -18.21
CA GLY A 94 -6.16 2.76 -19.06
C GLY A 94 -5.21 3.73 -19.75
N ASN A 95 -5.20 5.01 -19.38
CA ASN A 95 -4.26 5.98 -19.95
C ASN A 95 -2.88 5.86 -19.29
N PRO A 96 -1.79 6.05 -20.05
CA PRO A 96 -0.45 6.10 -19.48
C PRO A 96 -0.27 7.28 -18.52
N VAL A 97 0.22 6.98 -17.31
CA VAL A 97 0.59 7.97 -16.29
C VAL A 97 1.91 7.58 -15.63
N LEU A 98 2.50 8.51 -14.88
CA LEU A 98 3.62 8.21 -13.99
C LEU A 98 3.12 8.03 -12.57
N GLY A 99 3.22 6.80 -12.06
CA GLY A 99 3.03 6.51 -10.65
C GLY A 99 4.30 6.84 -9.85
N THR A 100 4.15 6.97 -8.54
CA THR A 100 5.27 7.09 -7.60
C THR A 100 5.17 6.07 -6.48
N GLY A 101 6.28 5.90 -5.77
CA GLY A 101 6.39 5.04 -4.62
C GLY A 101 7.79 5.12 -4.04
N ALA A 102 7.99 4.43 -2.93
CA ALA A 102 9.32 4.21 -2.38
C ALA A 102 9.56 2.73 -2.12
N PHE A 103 10.83 2.36 -2.08
CA PHE A 103 11.23 1.06 -1.57
C PHE A 103 12.49 1.21 -0.72
N PHE A 104 12.68 0.25 0.18
CA PHE A 104 13.71 0.29 1.20
C PHE A 104 14.46 -1.03 1.19
N TYR A 105 15.79 -1.00 1.22
CA TYR A 105 16.61 -2.21 1.19
C TYR A 105 17.86 -2.10 2.06
N PRO A 106 18.34 -3.22 2.63
CA PRO A 106 19.60 -3.21 3.38
C PRO A 106 20.77 -2.93 2.42
N ARG A 107 21.67 -2.01 2.80
CA ARG A 107 22.81 -1.59 1.97
C ARG A 107 23.80 -2.72 1.68
N ASP A 108 23.80 -3.78 2.51
CA ASP A 108 24.63 -4.97 2.30
C ASP A 108 24.08 -5.92 1.21
N LEU A 109 22.89 -5.62 0.66
CA LEU A 109 22.17 -6.39 -0.36
C LEU A 109 21.97 -7.87 0.03
N LYS A 110 21.81 -8.13 1.34
CA LYS A 110 21.49 -9.47 1.87
C LYS A 110 20.11 -9.48 2.55
N PRO A 111 19.01 -9.20 1.82
CA PRO A 111 17.69 -9.21 2.41
C PRO A 111 17.20 -10.63 2.72
N ARG A 112 16.33 -10.75 3.73
CA ARG A 112 15.64 -12.01 4.08
C ARG A 112 14.55 -12.39 3.08
N GLY A 113 14.04 -11.40 2.35
CA GLY A 113 12.95 -11.56 1.40
C GLY A 113 12.43 -10.20 0.95
N ILE A 114 11.24 -10.21 0.35
CA ILE A 114 10.56 -9.01 -0.14
C ILE A 114 9.19 -8.94 0.52
N VAL A 115 8.84 -7.75 1.02
CA VAL A 115 7.54 -7.46 1.58
C VAL A 115 6.94 -6.25 0.86
N GLU A 116 5.74 -6.40 0.36
CA GLU A 116 5.00 -5.33 -0.32
C GLU A 116 3.92 -4.81 0.62
N VAL A 117 3.94 -3.51 0.90
CA VAL A 117 3.01 -2.86 1.84
C VAL A 117 2.44 -1.58 1.21
N PRO A 118 1.20 -1.62 0.68
CA PRO A 118 0.52 -0.44 0.18
C PRO A 118 0.11 0.50 1.33
N PRO A 119 -0.18 1.79 1.02
CA PRO A 119 -0.35 2.83 2.03
C PRO A 119 -1.72 2.74 2.73
N ILE A 120 -1.82 3.36 3.90
CA ILE A 120 -3.09 3.68 4.54
C ILE A 120 -3.86 4.78 3.78
N ALA A 121 -5.06 5.09 4.26
CA ALA A 121 -6.05 5.93 3.59
C ALA A 121 -5.78 7.45 3.63
N HIS A 122 -4.56 7.93 3.43
CA HIS A 122 -4.26 9.38 3.48
C HIS A 122 -5.22 10.21 2.60
N LEU A 123 -6.02 11.08 3.24
CA LEU A 123 -6.97 11.94 2.53
C LEU A 123 -6.31 13.17 1.91
N ASP A 124 -5.19 13.63 2.47
CA ASP A 124 -4.38 14.66 1.84
C ASP A 124 -3.38 14.07 0.84
N ARG A 125 -3.02 14.85 -0.17
CA ARG A 125 -2.07 14.47 -1.24
C ARG A 125 -0.60 14.66 -0.86
N ASN A 126 -0.32 15.19 0.33
CA ASN A 126 1.03 15.44 0.81
C ASN A 126 1.58 14.28 1.65
N ALA A 127 0.84 13.17 1.75
CA ALA A 127 1.27 11.96 2.43
C ALA A 127 1.37 10.78 1.46
N SER A 128 2.61 10.34 1.25
CA SER A 128 2.99 9.15 0.47
C SER A 128 4.41 8.69 0.83
N ALA A 129 4.77 7.46 0.46
CA ALA A 129 6.09 6.91 0.72
C ALA A 129 7.18 7.70 -0.02
N ALA A 130 6.93 8.09 -1.28
CA ALA A 130 7.88 8.88 -2.06
C ALA A 130 8.14 10.27 -1.44
N ILE A 131 7.08 10.93 -0.95
CA ILE A 131 7.18 12.24 -0.29
C ILE A 131 8.00 12.11 1.00
N TYR A 132 7.69 11.11 1.83
CA TYR A 132 8.35 10.92 3.13
C TYR A 132 9.85 10.64 2.97
N VAL A 133 10.26 9.84 1.99
CA VAL A 133 11.68 9.64 1.67
C VAL A 133 12.36 10.95 1.27
N GLY A 134 11.70 11.79 0.47
CA GLY A 134 12.22 13.12 0.10
C GLY A 134 12.38 14.06 1.31
N GLU A 135 11.50 13.94 2.30
CA GLU A 135 11.55 14.67 3.57
C GLU A 135 12.52 14.05 4.60
N LYS A 136 13.15 12.91 4.29
CA LYS A 136 13.94 12.10 5.23
C LYS A 136 13.15 11.73 6.49
N ARG A 137 11.87 11.43 6.30
CA ARG A 137 10.95 10.97 7.32
C ARG A 137 10.66 9.48 7.09
N PHE A 138 10.64 8.71 8.18
CA PHE A 138 10.31 7.30 8.11
C PHE A 138 8.84 7.12 7.73
N PHE A 139 8.58 6.22 6.77
CA PHE A 139 7.24 5.84 6.35
C PHE A 139 6.86 4.56 7.09
N GLU A 140 5.82 4.60 7.91
CA GLU A 140 5.52 3.58 8.91
C GLU A 140 5.26 2.20 8.29
N GLU A 141 4.60 2.15 7.13
CA GLU A 141 4.37 0.92 6.35
C GLU A 141 5.66 0.32 5.77
N ALA A 142 6.79 1.02 5.83
CA ALA A 142 8.12 0.49 5.50
C ALA A 142 8.75 -0.34 6.63
N PHE A 143 8.05 -0.55 7.76
CA PHE A 143 8.56 -1.32 8.91
C PHE A 143 9.27 -2.66 8.58
N PRO A 144 8.92 -3.42 7.52
CA PRO A 144 9.67 -4.64 7.19
C PRO A 144 11.14 -4.41 6.88
N CYS A 145 11.53 -3.20 6.44
CA CYS A 145 12.94 -2.89 6.15
C CYS A 145 13.82 -2.96 7.39
N MET A 146 13.26 -2.65 8.57
CA MET A 146 13.95 -2.78 9.86
C MET A 146 14.29 -4.23 10.19
N LEU A 147 13.55 -5.19 9.63
CA LEU A 147 13.75 -6.62 9.82
C LEU A 147 14.63 -7.22 8.73
N ASN A 148 15.38 -6.38 8.00
CA ASN A 148 16.29 -6.77 6.92
C ASN A 148 15.55 -7.39 5.71
N TYR A 149 14.35 -6.91 5.38
CA TYR A 149 13.65 -7.21 4.13
C TYR A 149 13.79 -6.05 3.14
N ILE A 150 13.59 -6.34 1.84
CA ILE A 150 13.25 -5.28 0.88
C ILE A 150 11.78 -4.95 1.08
N ALA A 151 11.47 -3.73 1.52
CA ALA A 151 10.10 -3.24 1.62
C ALA A 151 9.75 -2.43 0.37
N ILE A 152 8.65 -2.74 -0.29
CA ILE A 152 8.16 -2.00 -1.47
C ILE A 152 6.81 -1.37 -1.11
N ASN A 153 6.75 -0.05 -1.22
CA ASN A 153 5.62 0.77 -0.81
C ASN A 153 5.16 1.61 -2.02
N PRO A 154 4.25 1.09 -2.87
CA PRO A 154 3.67 1.91 -3.94
C PRO A 154 2.88 3.05 -3.32
N ASP A 155 2.92 4.26 -3.87
CA ASP A 155 2.04 5.34 -3.39
C ASP A 155 0.57 5.17 -3.86
N LEU A 156 0.36 4.24 -4.81
CA LEU A 156 -0.82 4.17 -5.67
C LEU A 156 -0.98 5.48 -6.48
N LEU A 157 -2.20 5.78 -6.95
CA LEU A 157 -2.49 7.00 -7.71
C LEU A 157 -3.25 8.02 -6.86
N GLY A 158 -3.32 9.27 -7.33
CA GLY A 158 -3.94 10.38 -6.63
C GLY A 158 -2.97 11.18 -5.73
N VAL A 159 -1.65 11.00 -5.95
CA VAL A 159 -0.59 11.77 -5.25
C VAL A 159 0.55 12.14 -6.17
N PHE A 160 1.35 13.09 -5.72
CA PHE A 160 2.56 13.54 -6.39
C PHE A 160 2.29 13.85 -7.88
N TYR A 161 2.80 13.05 -8.82
CA TYR A 161 2.55 13.24 -10.25
C TYR A 161 1.11 12.99 -10.72
N THR A 162 0.31 12.32 -9.91
CA THR A 162 -1.11 12.07 -10.16
C THR A 162 -2.02 12.79 -9.15
N GLN A 163 -1.52 13.83 -8.48
CA GLN A 163 -2.28 14.55 -7.45
C GLN A 163 -3.48 15.35 -7.96
N ASP A 164 -3.63 15.50 -9.27
CA ASP A 164 -4.74 16.22 -9.91
C ASP A 164 -5.96 15.32 -10.17
N MET A 165 -5.86 14.02 -9.90
CA MET A 165 -7.00 13.09 -9.91
C MET A 165 -7.36 12.64 -8.49
N PRO A 166 -8.63 12.29 -8.23
CA PRO A 166 -9.01 11.63 -6.98
C PRO A 166 -8.20 10.35 -6.78
N ARG A 167 -7.85 10.03 -5.54
CA ARG A 167 -7.27 8.71 -5.21
C ARG A 167 -8.29 7.62 -5.58
N PRO A 168 -7.88 6.53 -6.27
CA PRO A 168 -8.79 5.48 -6.71
C PRO A 168 -9.08 4.53 -5.54
N PHE A 169 -9.71 5.06 -4.49
CA PHE A 169 -10.07 4.27 -3.31
C PHE A 169 -10.99 3.12 -3.69
N LEU A 170 -10.68 1.94 -3.15
CA LEU A 170 -11.41 0.68 -3.41
C LEU A 170 -11.48 0.30 -4.90
N HIS A 171 -10.47 0.68 -5.69
CA HIS A 171 -10.39 0.31 -7.10
C HIS A 171 -9.47 -0.90 -7.32
N ASP A 172 -9.98 -2.10 -7.03
CA ASP A 172 -9.22 -3.36 -6.94
C ASP A 172 -8.24 -3.58 -8.11
N ALA A 173 -8.74 -3.53 -9.35
CA ALA A 173 -7.94 -3.80 -10.53
C ALA A 173 -6.76 -2.82 -10.69
N ASN A 174 -6.99 -1.53 -10.39
CA ASN A 174 -5.96 -0.50 -10.53
C ASN A 174 -4.93 -0.60 -9.40
N SER A 175 -5.35 -0.83 -8.15
CA SER A 175 -4.44 -1.02 -7.02
C SER A 175 -3.46 -2.18 -7.26
N GLY A 176 -3.95 -3.33 -7.75
CA GLY A 176 -3.11 -4.47 -8.09
C GLY A 176 -2.13 -4.21 -9.25
N LEU A 177 -2.62 -3.56 -10.33
CA LEU A 177 -1.82 -3.21 -11.51
C LEU A 177 -0.70 -2.22 -11.18
N VAL A 178 -1.03 -1.14 -10.47
CA VAL A 178 -0.09 -0.06 -10.12
C VAL A 178 1.00 -0.59 -9.20
N ALA A 179 0.65 -1.40 -8.20
CA ALA A 179 1.61 -2.06 -7.33
C ALA A 179 2.53 -3.04 -8.08
N TYR A 180 1.98 -3.81 -9.04
CA TYR A 180 2.79 -4.66 -9.91
C TYR A 180 3.83 -3.84 -10.70
N HIS A 181 3.42 -2.74 -11.32
CA HIS A 181 4.32 -1.87 -12.07
C HIS A 181 5.38 -1.21 -11.17
N MET A 182 5.01 -0.80 -9.95
CA MET A 182 5.98 -0.35 -8.95
C MET A 182 7.03 -1.43 -8.67
N ARG A 183 6.61 -2.68 -8.40
CA ARG A 183 7.53 -3.78 -8.16
C ARG A 183 8.47 -4.02 -9.36
N LYS A 184 7.96 -3.95 -10.59
CA LYS A 184 8.77 -4.10 -11.80
C LYS A 184 9.79 -2.96 -11.93
N ALA A 185 9.41 -1.73 -11.60
CA ALA A 185 10.32 -0.60 -11.57
C ALA A 185 11.42 -0.78 -10.50
N VAL A 186 11.10 -1.33 -9.33
CA VAL A 186 12.10 -1.68 -8.30
C VAL A 186 13.07 -2.75 -8.80
N GLU A 187 12.57 -3.79 -9.48
CA GLU A 187 13.42 -4.83 -10.08
C GLU A 187 14.40 -4.24 -11.10
N GLU A 188 13.92 -3.35 -11.97
CA GLU A 188 14.76 -2.65 -12.96
C GLU A 188 15.77 -1.72 -12.29
N TYR A 189 15.34 -0.90 -11.34
CA TYR A 189 16.22 -0.01 -10.59
C TYR A 189 17.36 -0.81 -9.94
N LEU A 190 17.03 -1.85 -9.16
CA LEU A 190 18.04 -2.63 -8.43
C LEU A 190 19.00 -3.36 -9.37
N LEU A 191 18.52 -3.82 -10.53
CA LEU A 191 19.37 -4.42 -11.54
C LEU A 191 20.34 -3.39 -12.15
N ILE A 192 19.85 -2.20 -12.47
CA ILE A 192 20.63 -1.14 -13.14
C ILE A 192 21.64 -0.50 -12.19
N THR A 193 21.24 -0.20 -10.95
CA THR A 193 22.04 0.61 -10.02
C THR A 193 22.89 -0.22 -9.07
N GLU A 194 22.40 -1.40 -8.66
CA GLU A 194 23.04 -2.26 -7.66
C GLU A 194 23.49 -3.62 -8.23
N ASN A 195 23.23 -3.89 -9.52
CA ASN A 195 23.42 -5.21 -10.14
C ASN A 195 22.75 -6.35 -9.33
N TYR A 196 21.61 -6.04 -8.71
CA TYR A 196 20.87 -6.94 -7.85
C TYR A 196 19.59 -7.44 -8.54
N ARG A 197 19.44 -8.75 -8.65
CA ARG A 197 18.22 -9.37 -9.21
C ARG A 197 17.19 -9.57 -8.12
N LEU A 198 16.06 -8.87 -8.23
CA LEU A 198 14.96 -9.01 -7.29
C LEU A 198 14.37 -10.44 -7.35
N GLY A 199 14.09 -11.01 -6.18
CA GLY A 199 13.45 -12.32 -6.07
C GLY A 199 12.02 -12.32 -6.65
N LYS A 200 11.51 -13.53 -6.95
CA LYS A 200 10.16 -13.72 -7.52
C LYS A 200 9.07 -14.00 -6.47
N THR A 201 9.42 -14.00 -5.19
CA THR A 201 8.48 -14.29 -4.11
C THR A 201 8.35 -13.07 -3.21
N SER A 202 7.11 -12.76 -2.81
CA SER A 202 6.79 -11.68 -1.88
C SER A 202 5.85 -12.16 -0.79
N SER A 203 6.05 -11.65 0.43
CA SER A 203 4.95 -11.47 1.37
C SER A 203 4.21 -10.19 1.00
N VAL A 204 2.88 -10.17 1.14
CA VAL A 204 2.08 -8.95 0.96
C VAL A 204 1.36 -8.66 2.26
N MET A 205 1.41 -7.41 2.72
CA MET A 205 0.83 -6.99 4.00
C MET A 205 0.10 -5.66 3.84
N GLY A 206 -0.97 -5.41 4.58
CA GLY A 206 -1.54 -4.06 4.65
C GLY A 206 -2.67 -3.92 5.66
N TYR A 207 -2.89 -2.69 6.12
CA TYR A 207 -3.92 -2.33 7.09
C TYR A 207 -4.74 -1.14 6.61
N SER A 208 -6.00 -1.00 7.06
CA SER A 208 -6.90 0.07 6.60
C SER A 208 -7.12 -0.01 5.07
N LEU A 209 -6.97 1.09 4.31
CA LEU A 209 -6.90 1.02 2.84
C LEU A 209 -5.88 0.00 2.34
N GLY A 210 -4.73 -0.08 3.04
CA GLY A 210 -3.67 -1.03 2.73
C GLY A 210 -4.14 -2.47 2.84
N GLY A 211 -5.13 -2.79 3.69
CA GLY A 211 -5.69 -4.14 3.81
C GLY A 211 -6.43 -4.58 2.55
N ALA A 212 -7.35 -3.73 2.06
CA ALA A 212 -8.00 -3.97 0.78
C ALA A 212 -6.98 -4.00 -0.38
N SER A 213 -6.03 -3.08 -0.38
CA SER A 213 -4.99 -2.99 -1.42
C SER A 213 -4.06 -4.21 -1.42
N ALA A 214 -3.70 -4.76 -0.25
CA ALA A 214 -2.89 -5.96 -0.12
C ALA A 214 -3.59 -7.18 -0.74
N MET A 215 -4.90 -7.30 -0.54
CA MET A 215 -5.73 -8.30 -1.21
C MET A 215 -5.76 -8.09 -2.74
N SER A 216 -5.86 -6.85 -3.21
CA SER A 216 -5.79 -6.54 -4.65
C SER A 216 -4.45 -6.90 -5.28
N ILE A 217 -3.34 -6.63 -4.60
CA ILE A 217 -1.99 -7.03 -5.03
C ILE A 217 -1.91 -8.55 -5.16
N ALA A 218 -2.33 -9.28 -4.13
CA ALA A 218 -2.31 -10.73 -4.14
C ALA A 218 -3.24 -11.34 -5.20
N LYS A 219 -4.42 -10.76 -5.39
CA LYS A 219 -5.34 -11.11 -6.49
C LYS A 219 -4.65 -10.91 -7.83
N TYR A 220 -4.04 -9.75 -8.06
CA TYR A 220 -3.39 -9.44 -9.34
C TYR A 220 -2.28 -10.44 -9.65
N TYR A 221 -1.37 -10.71 -8.70
CA TYR A 221 -0.29 -11.69 -8.90
C TYR A 221 -0.77 -13.12 -9.13
N THR A 222 -1.89 -13.52 -8.54
CA THR A 222 -2.42 -14.89 -8.66
C THR A 222 -3.33 -15.09 -9.87
N THR A 223 -3.84 -14.01 -10.48
CA THR A 223 -4.77 -14.05 -11.61
C THR A 223 -4.14 -13.62 -12.94
N HIS A 224 -2.95 -13.04 -12.91
CA HIS A 224 -2.20 -12.61 -14.10
C HIS A 224 -0.86 -13.34 -14.20
N SER A 225 -0.30 -13.40 -15.41
CA SER A 225 1.00 -14.03 -15.69
C SER A 225 2.17 -13.13 -15.31
N THR A 226 2.27 -12.74 -14.04
CA THR A 226 3.29 -11.80 -13.54
C THR A 226 4.64 -12.47 -13.26
N GLY A 227 4.65 -13.80 -13.06
CA GLY A 227 5.82 -14.55 -12.62
C GLY A 227 6.21 -14.33 -11.15
N ILE A 228 5.36 -13.65 -10.38
CA ILE A 228 5.54 -13.38 -8.95
C ILE A 228 4.66 -14.33 -8.14
N THR A 229 5.21 -14.89 -7.07
CA THR A 229 4.50 -15.74 -6.12
C THR A 229 4.26 -14.98 -4.83
N VAL A 230 3.01 -14.93 -4.37
CA VAL A 230 2.70 -14.50 -3.01
C VAL A 230 2.79 -15.71 -2.10
N ASP A 231 3.72 -15.69 -1.16
CA ASP A 231 3.85 -16.79 -0.19
C ASP A 231 2.96 -16.58 1.04
N GLN A 232 2.61 -15.34 1.34
CA GLN A 232 1.82 -14.99 2.52
C GLN A 232 1.07 -13.68 2.30
N LEU A 233 -0.17 -13.62 2.79
CA LEU A 233 -0.98 -12.41 2.83
C LEU A 233 -1.38 -12.07 4.27
N PHE A 234 -1.01 -10.87 4.74
CA PHE A 234 -1.52 -10.27 5.96
C PHE A 234 -2.41 -9.08 5.61
N THR A 235 -3.63 -9.06 6.13
CA THR A 235 -4.57 -7.98 5.87
C THR A 235 -5.34 -7.61 7.13
N GLY A 236 -5.70 -6.35 7.30
CA GLY A 236 -6.50 -5.96 8.45
C GLY A 236 -7.20 -4.61 8.30
N GLY A 237 -8.24 -4.41 9.09
CA GLY A 237 -8.96 -3.14 9.16
C GLY A 237 -9.50 -2.64 7.81
N GLY A 238 -9.69 -3.51 6.80
CA GLY A 238 -9.93 -3.10 5.42
C GLY A 238 -11.40 -3.19 4.99
N VAL A 239 -11.78 -2.37 4.00
CA VAL A 239 -13.05 -2.51 3.28
C VAL A 239 -12.87 -3.49 2.12
N TYR A 240 -13.32 -4.74 2.31
CA TYR A 240 -13.17 -5.80 1.30
C TYR A 240 -14.36 -5.90 0.34
N ASP A 241 -15.50 -5.32 0.71
CA ASP A 241 -16.71 -5.26 -0.08
C ASP A 241 -17.40 -3.90 0.15
N GLY A 242 -17.58 -3.12 -0.92
CA GLY A 242 -18.14 -1.77 -0.83
C GLY A 242 -19.62 -1.75 -0.40
N LEU A 243 -20.39 -2.77 -0.78
CA LEU A 243 -21.80 -2.86 -0.41
C LEU A 243 -21.97 -3.27 1.06
N GLU A 244 -21.14 -4.17 1.57
CA GLU A 244 -21.14 -4.52 3.00
C GLU A 244 -20.77 -3.31 3.86
N ALA A 245 -19.75 -2.55 3.45
CA ALA A 245 -19.40 -1.29 4.11
C ALA A 245 -20.56 -0.29 4.07
N PHE A 246 -21.20 -0.09 2.91
CA PHE A 246 -22.38 0.77 2.77
C PHE A 246 -23.48 0.36 3.76
N LYS A 247 -23.84 -0.92 3.82
CA LYS A 247 -24.87 -1.45 4.72
C LYS A 247 -24.53 -1.25 6.18
N ALA A 248 -23.28 -1.44 6.55
CA ALA A 248 -22.81 -1.24 7.90
C ALA A 248 -22.88 0.24 8.29
N TYR A 249 -22.37 1.16 7.45
CA TYR A 249 -22.42 2.59 7.70
C TYR A 249 -23.85 3.16 7.71
N ALA A 250 -24.73 2.68 6.81
CA ALA A 250 -26.14 3.04 6.80
C ALA A 250 -26.83 2.70 8.12
N ARG A 251 -26.42 1.60 8.76
CA ARG A 251 -26.96 1.10 10.03
C ARG A 251 -26.34 1.76 11.25
N THR A 252 -25.03 2.00 11.25
CA THR A 252 -24.31 2.60 12.39
C THR A 252 -24.40 4.11 12.39
N GLU A 253 -24.63 4.72 11.22
CA GLU A 253 -24.74 6.16 10.99
C GLU A 253 -23.48 6.93 11.41
N LYS A 254 -22.33 6.24 11.52
CA LYS A 254 -21.08 6.80 12.04
C LYS A 254 -19.86 6.43 11.22
N SER A 255 -18.96 7.40 11.06
CA SER A 255 -17.61 7.22 10.51
C SER A 255 -16.66 8.27 11.06
N ASP A 256 -15.65 7.87 11.85
CA ASP A 256 -14.71 8.80 12.48
C ASP A 256 -13.56 9.26 11.54
N TYR A 257 -13.38 8.65 10.36
CA TYR A 257 -12.30 9.01 9.41
C TYR A 257 -12.76 9.87 8.22
N LEU A 258 -14.04 9.79 7.86
CA LEU A 258 -14.68 10.54 6.77
C LEU A 258 -14.10 10.26 5.36
N ALA A 259 -13.65 9.03 5.07
CA ALA A 259 -13.23 8.65 3.72
C ALA A 259 -14.41 8.40 2.74
N ILE A 260 -15.64 8.22 3.23
CA ILE A 260 -16.80 7.85 2.40
C ILE A 260 -17.02 8.84 1.22
N PRO A 261 -16.99 10.17 1.42
CA PRO A 261 -17.10 11.10 0.30
C PRO A 261 -15.99 10.92 -0.75
N SER A 262 -14.74 10.72 -0.35
CA SER A 262 -13.65 10.44 -1.30
C SER A 262 -13.84 9.16 -2.08
N VAL A 263 -14.38 8.10 -1.46
CA VAL A 263 -14.72 6.85 -2.16
C VAL A 263 -15.79 7.10 -3.21
N ILE A 264 -16.85 7.85 -2.88
CA ILE A 264 -17.93 8.16 -3.81
C ILE A 264 -17.41 9.02 -4.97
N ILE A 265 -16.60 10.05 -4.69
CA ILE A 265 -15.98 10.91 -5.71
C ILE A 265 -15.08 10.11 -6.65
N ALA A 266 -14.29 9.18 -6.11
CA ALA A 266 -13.46 8.30 -6.91
C ALA A 266 -14.31 7.38 -7.80
N MET A 267 -15.37 6.78 -7.26
CA MET A 267 -16.27 5.92 -8.04
C MET A 267 -16.99 6.71 -9.14
N ASP A 268 -17.53 7.89 -8.82
CA ASP A 268 -18.16 8.77 -9.80
C ASP A 268 -17.21 9.12 -10.95
N THR A 269 -15.98 9.51 -10.60
CA THR A 269 -14.95 9.89 -11.57
C THR A 269 -14.56 8.73 -12.47
N PHE A 270 -14.18 7.58 -11.90
CA PHE A 270 -13.57 6.49 -12.66
C PHE A 270 -14.59 5.57 -13.35
N TYR A 271 -15.86 5.60 -12.93
CA TYR A 271 -16.94 4.85 -13.57
C TYR A 271 -17.91 5.73 -14.37
N ASP A 272 -17.65 7.04 -14.50
CA ASP A 272 -18.48 7.99 -15.23
C ASP A 272 -19.96 7.91 -14.82
N LEU A 273 -20.21 7.86 -13.50
CA LEU A 273 -21.55 7.64 -12.96
C LEU A 273 -22.45 8.89 -13.11
N ASN A 274 -21.82 10.05 -13.28
CA ASN A 274 -22.47 11.36 -13.39
C ASN A 274 -23.46 11.54 -12.23
N LEU A 275 -22.95 11.42 -11.00
CA LEU A 275 -23.75 11.53 -9.78
C LEU A 275 -24.25 12.96 -9.58
N ASP A 276 -25.52 13.07 -9.22
CA ASP A 276 -26.09 14.30 -8.66
C ASP A 276 -25.73 14.40 -7.17
N TYR A 277 -24.65 15.12 -6.86
CA TYR A 277 -24.18 15.27 -5.48
C TYR A 277 -25.21 15.90 -4.52
N SER A 278 -26.20 16.64 -5.04
CA SER A 278 -27.32 17.15 -4.21
C SER A 278 -28.27 16.06 -3.70
N LYS A 279 -28.17 14.84 -4.25
CA LYS A 279 -28.89 13.64 -3.81
C LYS A 279 -28.00 12.62 -3.10
N ILE A 280 -26.71 12.91 -2.96
CA ILE A 280 -25.73 12.10 -2.25
C ILE A 280 -25.38 12.76 -0.91
N PHE A 281 -25.20 14.07 -0.93
CA PHE A 281 -24.79 14.87 0.21
C PHE A 281 -25.90 15.84 0.65
N THR A 282 -25.76 16.38 1.87
CA THR A 282 -26.70 17.33 2.45
C THR A 282 -25.99 18.34 3.36
N ASN A 283 -26.74 19.32 3.86
CA ASN A 283 -26.31 20.35 4.81
C ASN A 283 -25.07 21.14 4.34
N GLY A 284 -24.99 21.41 3.04
CA GLY A 284 -23.91 22.17 2.41
C GLY A 284 -22.76 21.30 1.92
N MET A 285 -22.71 20.00 2.26
CA MET A 285 -21.69 19.10 1.71
C MET A 285 -21.86 18.93 0.19
N GLU A 286 -23.08 19.08 -0.34
CA GLU A 286 -23.41 19.02 -1.77
C GLU A 286 -22.82 20.17 -2.61
N ASN A 287 -22.25 21.19 -1.98
CA ASN A 287 -21.73 22.38 -2.65
C ASN A 287 -20.54 22.05 -3.57
N SER A 288 -20.70 22.38 -4.86
CA SER A 288 -19.76 22.04 -5.92
C SER A 288 -18.66 23.08 -6.17
N VAL A 289 -18.62 24.16 -5.40
CA VAL A 289 -17.60 25.21 -5.55
C VAL A 289 -16.41 24.89 -4.66
N ASN A 290 -15.22 24.74 -5.25
CA ASN A 290 -13.98 24.61 -4.50
C ASN A 290 -13.58 25.99 -3.92
N SER A 291 -14.20 26.35 -2.81
CA SER A 291 -13.95 27.58 -2.05
C SER A 291 -14.28 27.34 -0.59
N PRO A 292 -13.55 27.94 0.37
CA PRO A 292 -13.94 27.92 1.78
C PRO A 292 -15.11 28.85 2.09
N ASP A 293 -15.53 29.73 1.15
CA ASP A 293 -16.56 30.75 1.38
C ASP A 293 -17.97 30.21 1.06
N PRO A 294 -18.84 30.01 2.07
CA PRO A 294 -20.21 29.56 1.85
C PRO A 294 -21.05 30.54 1.01
N ALA A 295 -20.74 31.84 1.03
CA ALA A 295 -21.46 32.84 0.25
C ALA A 295 -21.24 32.67 -1.27
N LEU A 296 -20.16 32.01 -1.67
CA LEU A 296 -19.87 31.65 -3.06
C LEU A 296 -20.42 30.26 -3.43
N GLY A 297 -21.18 29.62 -2.53
CA GLY A 297 -21.59 28.22 -2.68
C GLY A 297 -20.46 27.23 -2.41
N GLY A 298 -19.49 27.60 -1.57
CA GLY A 298 -18.36 26.77 -1.13
C GLY A 298 -18.64 25.97 0.16
N ASP A 299 -17.58 25.54 0.87
CA ASP A 299 -17.65 24.77 2.12
C ASP A 299 -18.34 23.39 2.00
N GLY A 300 -18.24 22.76 0.81
CA GLY A 300 -18.76 21.42 0.54
C GLY A 300 -17.71 20.45 0.02
N TYR A 301 -18.15 19.39 -0.66
CA TYR A 301 -17.30 18.28 -1.08
C TYR A 301 -16.14 18.75 -1.97
N ALA A 302 -16.40 19.71 -2.85
CA ALA A 302 -15.42 20.23 -3.81
C ALA A 302 -14.25 20.96 -3.15
N TYR A 303 -14.44 21.50 -1.94
CA TYR A 303 -13.38 22.14 -1.16
C TYR A 303 -12.73 21.15 -0.17
N TRP A 304 -13.55 20.41 0.58
CA TRP A 304 -13.04 19.55 1.67
C TRP A 304 -12.36 18.27 1.19
N PHE A 305 -12.66 17.80 -0.02
CA PHE A 305 -12.09 16.56 -0.58
C PHE A 305 -11.28 16.82 -1.86
N ASP A 306 -10.65 18.00 -1.95
CA ASP A 306 -9.74 18.38 -3.04
C ASP A 306 -8.29 17.86 -2.86
N GLY A 307 -8.06 17.04 -1.83
CA GLY A 307 -6.77 16.49 -1.47
C GLY A 307 -5.85 17.45 -0.69
N THR A 308 -6.29 18.66 -0.32
CA THR A 308 -5.47 19.60 0.48
C THR A 308 -5.77 19.58 1.98
N HIS A 309 -6.79 18.81 2.39
CA HIS A 309 -7.27 18.74 3.75
C HIS A 309 -6.99 17.37 4.37
N GLY A 310 -6.38 17.36 5.56
CA GLY A 310 -6.17 16.12 6.32
C GLY A 310 -7.45 15.65 7.02
N SER A 311 -7.51 14.36 7.36
CA SER A 311 -8.66 13.74 8.03
C SER A 311 -9.11 14.49 9.29
N GLY A 312 -8.17 14.95 10.12
CA GLY A 312 -8.49 15.70 11.34
C GLY A 312 -9.20 17.04 11.08
N SER A 313 -8.87 17.76 10.00
CA SER A 313 -9.60 18.99 9.62
C SER A 313 -11.01 18.70 9.10
N ILE A 314 -11.15 17.65 8.29
CA ILE A 314 -12.44 17.23 7.75
C ILE A 314 -13.36 16.77 8.90
N TYR A 315 -12.84 15.97 9.83
CA TYR A 315 -13.55 15.54 11.04
C TYR A 315 -14.03 16.74 11.87
N ARG A 316 -13.18 17.76 12.09
CA ARG A 316 -13.59 18.96 12.83
C ARG A 316 -14.74 19.72 12.17
N ARG A 317 -14.85 19.68 10.84
CA ARG A 317 -15.92 20.35 10.10
C ARG A 317 -17.23 19.57 10.11
N TRP A 318 -17.16 18.25 9.89
CA TRP A 318 -18.35 17.44 9.58
C TRP A 318 -18.74 16.47 10.70
N GLY A 319 -17.81 16.14 11.59
CA GLY A 319 -18.01 15.19 12.69
C GLY A 319 -18.21 13.75 12.21
N SER A 320 -18.46 12.85 13.14
CA SER A 320 -18.63 11.42 12.84
C SER A 320 -20.03 11.01 12.43
N ASP A 321 -21.05 11.81 12.77
CA ASP A 321 -22.44 11.51 12.44
C ASP A 321 -22.67 11.71 10.94
N LEU A 322 -22.94 10.60 10.23
CA LEU A 322 -23.18 10.60 8.79
C LEU A 322 -24.41 11.45 8.42
N ARG A 323 -25.38 11.62 9.33
CA ARG A 323 -26.57 12.46 9.08
C ARG A 323 -26.23 13.93 8.94
N ASN A 324 -25.04 14.35 9.36
CA ASN A 324 -24.58 15.72 9.17
C ASN A 324 -24.29 16.04 7.70
N TYR A 325 -24.01 15.05 6.85
CA TYR A 325 -23.53 15.32 5.48
C TYR A 325 -23.96 14.32 4.41
N MET A 326 -24.53 13.17 4.75
CA MET A 326 -25.08 12.20 3.79
C MET A 326 -26.59 12.40 3.61
N HIS A 327 -27.05 12.31 2.37
CA HIS A 327 -28.47 12.38 2.02
C HIS A 327 -29.28 11.23 2.67
N GLU A 328 -30.58 11.44 2.89
CA GLU A 328 -31.44 10.50 3.64
C GLU A 328 -31.49 9.08 3.03
N ASP A 329 -31.36 8.99 1.71
CA ASP A 329 -31.31 7.72 0.98
C ASP A 329 -30.11 6.83 1.37
N PHE A 330 -29.03 7.41 1.92
CA PHE A 330 -27.85 6.66 2.38
C PHE A 330 -28.22 5.68 3.50
N PHE A 331 -29.19 6.04 4.35
CA PHE A 331 -29.56 5.27 5.54
C PHE A 331 -30.53 4.12 5.27
N LEU A 332 -30.74 3.79 3.99
CA LEU A 332 -31.56 2.67 3.56
C LEU A 332 -30.70 1.40 3.47
N GLN A 333 -31.27 0.25 3.83
CA GLN A 333 -30.55 -1.02 3.89
C GLN A 333 -29.95 -1.45 2.53
N GLU A 334 -30.54 -1.01 1.42
CA GLU A 334 -30.04 -1.26 0.08
C GLU A 334 -29.91 0.08 -0.65
N PRO A 335 -28.90 0.23 -1.53
CA PRO A 335 -28.72 1.45 -2.33
C PRO A 335 -30.01 1.82 -3.08
N ARG A 336 -30.41 3.08 -2.97
CA ARG A 336 -31.62 3.65 -3.60
C ARG A 336 -31.35 5.08 -4.04
N GLY A 337 -32.25 5.62 -4.85
CA GLY A 337 -32.10 6.97 -5.40
C GLY A 337 -30.79 7.08 -6.18
N GLU A 338 -30.01 8.12 -5.90
CA GLU A 338 -28.73 8.36 -6.56
C GLU A 338 -27.66 7.33 -6.16
N PHE A 339 -27.73 6.76 -4.95
CA PHE A 339 -26.78 5.73 -4.49
C PHE A 339 -26.87 4.43 -5.28
N LEU A 340 -28.00 4.17 -5.96
CA LEU A 340 -28.14 2.98 -6.81
C LEU A 340 -27.07 2.93 -7.92
N LYS A 341 -26.62 4.09 -8.41
CA LYS A 341 -25.57 4.19 -9.43
C LYS A 341 -24.21 3.65 -8.97
N LEU A 342 -23.97 3.62 -7.65
CA LEU A 342 -22.74 3.10 -7.07
C LEU A 342 -22.72 1.56 -6.96
N GLN A 343 -23.87 0.90 -7.13
CA GLN A 343 -23.99 -0.52 -6.84
C GLN A 343 -23.07 -1.37 -7.73
N GLU A 344 -23.12 -1.15 -9.04
CA GLU A 344 -22.36 -1.97 -10.01
C GLU A 344 -20.85 -1.82 -9.80
N CYS A 345 -20.34 -0.60 -9.58
CA CYS A 345 -18.92 -0.40 -9.35
C CYS A 345 -18.47 -0.95 -7.98
N MET A 346 -19.31 -0.90 -6.94
CA MET A 346 -19.02 -1.56 -5.66
C MET A 346 -18.97 -3.08 -5.79
N GLU A 347 -19.90 -3.67 -6.54
CA GLU A 347 -19.91 -5.11 -6.84
C GLU A 347 -18.68 -5.54 -7.64
N LEU A 348 -18.30 -4.76 -8.67
CA LEU A 348 -17.12 -5.02 -9.49
C LEU A 348 -15.82 -5.05 -8.68
N ASN A 349 -15.70 -4.16 -7.70
CA ASN A 349 -14.49 -4.05 -6.87
C ASN A 349 -14.51 -4.94 -5.63
N SER A 350 -15.53 -5.79 -5.44
CA SER A 350 -15.59 -6.71 -4.32
C SER A 350 -14.44 -7.73 -4.34
N LEU A 351 -13.61 -7.70 -3.30
CA LEU A 351 -12.56 -8.70 -3.05
C LEU A 351 -13.12 -9.99 -2.46
N VAL A 352 -14.35 -9.94 -1.93
CA VAL A 352 -15.04 -11.09 -1.33
C VAL A 352 -15.58 -12.04 -2.40
N TYR A 353 -16.22 -11.48 -3.43
CA TYR A 353 -16.95 -12.28 -4.41
C TYR A 353 -16.16 -12.52 -5.70
N ASN A 354 -15.33 -11.56 -6.14
CA ASN A 354 -14.68 -11.61 -7.47
C ASN A 354 -13.29 -12.26 -7.46
N TRP A 355 -12.92 -12.91 -6.36
CA TRP A 355 -11.70 -13.68 -6.25
C TRP A 355 -11.90 -14.89 -5.33
N THR A 356 -11.20 -15.98 -5.64
CA THR A 356 -11.11 -17.15 -4.77
C THR A 356 -9.64 -17.56 -4.72
N PRO A 357 -8.92 -17.19 -3.65
CA PRO A 357 -7.52 -17.55 -3.48
C PRO A 357 -7.29 -19.07 -3.56
N SER A 358 -6.11 -19.45 -4.05
CA SER A 358 -5.64 -20.83 -3.94
C SER A 358 -5.54 -21.25 -2.47
N ARG A 359 -5.81 -22.53 -2.18
CA ARG A 359 -5.64 -23.10 -0.82
C ARG A 359 -4.20 -23.03 -0.28
N ARG A 360 -3.23 -22.68 -1.14
CA ARG A 360 -1.82 -22.51 -0.76
C ARG A 360 -1.47 -21.08 -0.36
N LEU A 361 -2.35 -20.11 -0.63
CA LEU A 361 -2.15 -18.75 -0.16
C LEU A 361 -2.77 -18.65 1.24
N ASP A 362 -1.91 -18.57 2.24
CA ASP A 362 -2.32 -18.37 3.63
C ASP A 362 -2.66 -16.88 3.85
N ILE A 363 -3.87 -16.63 4.35
CA ILE A 363 -4.39 -15.29 4.61
C ILE A 363 -4.57 -15.11 6.12
N HIS A 364 -3.91 -14.10 6.68
CA HIS A 364 -4.03 -13.69 8.08
C HIS A 364 -4.80 -12.39 8.12
N LEU A 365 -6.04 -12.46 8.61
CA LEU A 365 -6.94 -11.34 8.74
C LEU A 365 -6.97 -10.88 10.21
N ILE A 366 -6.82 -9.59 10.47
CA ILE A 366 -6.97 -9.00 11.81
C ILE A 366 -7.91 -7.80 11.72
N HIS A 367 -8.94 -7.74 12.56
CA HIS A 367 -9.87 -6.60 12.59
C HIS A 367 -10.48 -6.47 13.98
N SER A 368 -10.63 -5.24 14.49
CA SER A 368 -11.34 -5.02 15.75
C SER A 368 -12.86 -5.08 15.60
N GLY A 369 -13.54 -5.66 16.59
CA GLY A 369 -15.00 -5.56 16.73
C GLY A 369 -15.49 -4.16 17.13
N GLU A 370 -14.59 -3.28 17.59
CA GLU A 370 -14.87 -1.92 18.06
C GLU A 370 -14.30 -0.85 17.10
N ASP A 371 -13.91 -1.26 15.89
CA ASP A 371 -13.35 -0.37 14.88
C ASP A 371 -14.31 0.79 14.55
N ASN A 372 -13.85 2.01 14.82
CA ASN A 372 -14.61 3.25 14.67
C ASN A 372 -14.41 3.93 13.30
N LEU A 373 -13.50 3.42 12.46
CA LEU A 373 -13.28 3.93 11.10
C LEU A 373 -13.88 2.99 10.05
N ILE A 374 -13.62 1.68 10.14
CA ILE A 374 -14.02 0.69 9.14
C ILE A 374 -14.83 -0.44 9.82
N PRO A 375 -16.09 -0.67 9.40
CA PRO A 375 -16.94 -1.68 10.02
C PRO A 375 -16.35 -3.09 9.95
N VAL A 376 -16.34 -3.77 11.10
CA VAL A 376 -15.90 -5.16 11.23
C VAL A 376 -16.69 -6.12 10.34
N ASP A 377 -17.94 -5.75 10.00
CA ASP A 377 -18.81 -6.48 9.05
C ASP A 377 -18.07 -6.84 7.75
N CYS A 378 -17.17 -5.98 7.26
CA CYS A 378 -16.37 -6.25 6.06
C CYS A 378 -15.45 -7.47 6.23
N ALA A 379 -14.76 -7.56 7.38
CA ALA A 379 -13.88 -8.68 7.70
C ALA A 379 -14.67 -9.94 8.04
N ASP A 380 -15.78 -9.80 8.78
CA ASP A 380 -16.69 -10.90 9.12
C ASP A 380 -17.24 -11.54 7.82
N LEU A 381 -17.63 -10.74 6.83
CA LEU A 381 -18.10 -11.21 5.53
C LEU A 381 -16.99 -11.91 4.74
N LEU A 382 -15.81 -11.28 4.60
CA LEU A 382 -14.66 -11.86 3.90
C LEU A 382 -14.32 -13.24 4.47
N TYR A 383 -14.15 -13.31 5.79
CA TYR A 383 -13.81 -14.55 6.48
C TYR A 383 -14.86 -15.64 6.22
N LYS A 384 -16.15 -15.32 6.42
CA LYS A 384 -17.24 -16.27 6.20
C LYS A 384 -17.20 -16.85 4.78
N VAL A 385 -17.19 -16.00 3.75
CA VAL A 385 -17.24 -16.44 2.35
C VAL A 385 -15.99 -17.24 1.97
N TYR A 386 -14.80 -16.81 2.43
CA TYR A 386 -13.56 -17.50 2.10
C TYR A 386 -13.46 -18.87 2.80
N ARG A 387 -13.93 -18.97 4.04
CA ARG A 387 -14.04 -20.25 4.75
C ARG A 387 -15.01 -21.20 4.06
N GLU A 388 -16.17 -20.72 3.62
CA GLU A 388 -17.16 -21.50 2.86
C GLU A 388 -16.60 -22.01 1.52
N LYS A 389 -15.78 -21.20 0.84
CA LYS A 389 -15.05 -21.59 -0.38
C LYS A 389 -13.85 -22.52 -0.11
N GLY A 390 -13.50 -22.75 1.16
CA GLY A 390 -12.38 -23.59 1.58
C GLY A 390 -11.01 -22.98 1.33
N CYS A 391 -10.90 -21.66 1.34
CA CYS A 391 -9.63 -20.92 1.31
C CYS A 391 -8.85 -21.08 2.63
N SER A 392 -7.52 -20.91 2.58
CA SER A 392 -6.69 -20.85 3.79
C SER A 392 -6.74 -19.45 4.36
N ILE A 393 -7.66 -19.22 5.30
CA ILE A 393 -7.82 -17.95 6.00
C ILE A 393 -7.94 -18.17 7.50
N GLN A 394 -7.18 -17.38 8.25
CA GLN A 394 -7.23 -17.24 9.70
C GLN A 394 -7.72 -15.84 10.02
N TYR A 395 -8.58 -15.70 11.03
CA TYR A 395 -9.15 -14.43 11.42
C TYR A 395 -9.01 -14.21 12.93
N ILE A 396 -8.32 -13.12 13.29
CA ILE A 396 -8.23 -12.60 14.65
C ILE A 396 -9.18 -11.42 14.74
N ARG A 397 -10.32 -11.63 15.40
CA ARG A 397 -11.25 -10.57 15.75
C ARG A 397 -10.86 -10.00 17.11
N THR A 398 -10.19 -8.86 17.11
CA THR A 398 -9.65 -8.21 18.32
C THR A 398 -10.61 -7.14 18.87
N THR A 399 -10.16 -6.38 19.88
CA THR A 399 -10.87 -5.28 20.54
C THR A 399 -10.08 -3.97 20.39
N GLY A 400 -10.66 -2.83 20.79
CA GLY A 400 -10.04 -1.52 20.68
C GLY A 400 -10.41 -0.77 19.39
N ASP A 401 -10.04 0.49 19.29
CA ASP A 401 -10.34 1.29 18.10
C ASP A 401 -9.50 0.89 16.87
N HIS A 402 -9.72 1.57 15.74
CA HIS A 402 -9.00 1.27 14.50
C HIS A 402 -7.48 1.39 14.63
N TYR A 403 -6.99 2.33 15.45
CA TYR A 403 -5.57 2.59 15.62
C TYR A 403 -4.92 1.54 16.52
N GLN A 404 -5.58 1.17 17.62
CA GLN A 404 -5.14 0.11 18.52
C GLN A 404 -5.01 -1.23 17.79
N ALA A 405 -6.00 -1.58 16.96
CA ALA A 405 -5.93 -2.78 16.14
C ALA A 405 -4.88 -2.69 15.01
N GLY A 406 -4.60 -1.48 14.51
CA GLY A 406 -3.50 -1.23 13.57
C GLY A 406 -2.12 -1.50 14.19
N SER A 407 -1.92 -1.05 15.43
CA SER A 407 -0.72 -1.36 16.20
C SER A 407 -0.58 -2.86 16.47
N GLU A 408 -1.67 -3.54 16.83
CA GLU A 408 -1.67 -5.01 17.01
C GLU A 408 -1.37 -5.74 15.70
N PHE A 409 -1.94 -5.28 14.58
CA PHE A 409 -1.65 -5.81 13.24
C PHE A 409 -0.15 -5.70 12.93
N MET A 410 0.43 -4.53 13.13
CA MET A 410 1.85 -4.29 12.84
C MET A 410 2.76 -5.14 13.72
N LEU A 411 2.50 -5.24 15.03
CA LEU A 411 3.25 -6.09 15.94
C LEU A 411 3.15 -7.57 15.55
N THR A 412 1.97 -8.04 15.17
CA THR A 412 1.75 -9.42 14.71
C THR A 412 2.54 -9.69 13.42
N ALA A 413 2.52 -8.75 12.48
CA ALA A 413 3.29 -8.84 11.24
C ALA A 413 4.81 -8.85 11.50
N ILE A 414 5.30 -8.01 12.41
CA ILE A 414 6.71 -7.99 12.84
C ILE A 414 7.13 -9.35 13.42
N LEU A 415 6.35 -9.88 14.36
CA LEU A 415 6.63 -11.18 14.98
C LEU A 415 6.64 -12.31 13.94
N TYR A 416 5.69 -12.30 13.00
CA TYR A 416 5.66 -13.26 11.91
C TYR A 416 6.93 -13.17 11.04
N LEU A 417 7.31 -11.97 10.60
CA LEU A 417 8.50 -11.74 9.77
C LEU A 417 9.81 -12.10 10.47
N LEU A 418 9.86 -11.99 11.80
CA LEU A 418 11.00 -12.42 12.60
C LEU A 418 11.13 -13.94 12.65
N LEU A 419 10.02 -14.68 12.72
CA LEU A 419 9.98 -16.13 12.86
C LEU A 419 10.08 -16.90 11.53
N LYS A 420 9.78 -16.25 10.41
CA LYS A 420 9.93 -16.77 9.05
C LYS A 420 11.40 -16.86 8.64
#